data_AF-A0A8K0XJK4-F1
#
_entry.id   AF-A0A8K0XJK4-F1
#
_cell.length_a   1.000
_cell.length_b   1.000
_cell.length_c   1.000
_cell.angle_alpha   90.00
_cell.angle_beta   90.00
_cell.angle_gamma   90.00
#
_symmetry.space_group_name_H-M   'P 1'
#
loop_
_entity.id
_entity.type
_entity.pdbx_description
1 polymer ?
#
loop_
_entity_poly.entity_id
_entity_poly.type
_entity_poly.pdbx_seq_one_letter_code
_entity_poly.pdbx_strand_id
1 'polypeptide(L)'
;MRTSALGVTPTFHHGAIAFPLVSRPLYSSGVRCCAGKLDECTTTCPRAAAIATKVWPHSSGLCPEPDKCLWYAAIDISNPSLTRSSIAGGKRLASPSPSPSPSPSPWQKHSGRIQVVSSDGDPLGYLRNWETGSVNGVNFDGADTELHVSFTVPHSGKGMLSILATNPNFAAPYYIGTTSNATLAPGLPTIIQFGNVEKTPSLSPPVPNGNQTDESAIWTYNPTTNELKAHYVNPDGTFANTTIAYNIRNNSIFFVGDIEAFNNAATSPDYLASPVTFHLATL
;
A
#
# COMPACT_ATOMS: atom_id res chain seq x y z
N MET A 1 -35.37 -64.79 -3.87
CA MET A 1 -34.05 -64.42 -4.43
C MET A 1 -33.62 -63.12 -3.79
N ARG A 2 -32.65 -63.17 -2.88
CA ARG A 2 -32.07 -62.00 -2.19
C ARG A 2 -30.71 -61.73 -2.84
N THR A 3 -30.54 -60.57 -3.45
CA THR A 3 -29.25 -60.09 -3.96
C THR A 3 -28.68 -59.08 -2.97
N SER A 4 -27.62 -59.51 -2.29
CA SER A 4 -26.79 -58.68 -1.43
C SER A 4 -25.81 -57.88 -2.30
N ALA A 5 -25.83 -56.55 -2.19
CA ALA A 5 -24.83 -55.67 -2.78
C ALA A 5 -23.72 -55.43 -1.75
N LEU A 6 -22.50 -55.86 -2.08
CA LEU A 6 -21.27 -55.58 -1.34
C LEU A 6 -20.84 -54.13 -1.63
N GLY A 7 -20.82 -53.29 -0.60
CA GLY A 7 -20.21 -51.96 -0.64
C GLY A 7 -18.69 -52.09 -0.44
N VAL A 8 -17.92 -51.60 -1.41
CA VAL A 8 -16.47 -51.44 -1.33
C VAL A 8 -16.19 -49.98 -0.99
N THR A 9 -15.61 -49.73 0.18
CA THR A 9 -15.08 -48.42 0.59
C THR A 9 -13.66 -48.24 0.05
N PRO A 10 -13.34 -47.16 -0.70
CA PRO A 10 -11.97 -46.86 -1.06
C PRO A 10 -11.27 -46.14 0.10
N THR A 11 -10.21 -46.77 0.62
CA THR A 11 -9.27 -46.20 1.59
C THR A 11 -8.31 -45.27 0.84
N PHE A 12 -8.40 -43.95 1.08
CA PHE A 12 -7.41 -42.98 0.58
C PHE A 12 -6.19 -42.95 1.52
N HIS A 13 -5.04 -43.41 1.01
CA HIS A 13 -3.76 -43.23 1.65
C HIS A 13 -3.23 -41.81 1.40
N HIS A 14 -3.06 -41.03 2.48
CA HIS A 14 -2.33 -39.77 2.46
C HIS A 14 -0.82 -40.06 2.29
N GLY A 15 -0.30 -39.85 1.08
CA GLY A 15 1.13 -39.82 0.82
C GLY A 15 1.70 -38.46 1.20
N ALA A 16 2.42 -38.39 2.33
CA ALA A 16 3.23 -37.24 2.69
C ALA A 16 4.45 -37.18 1.74
N ILE A 17 4.50 -36.16 0.88
CA ILE A 17 5.68 -35.85 0.06
C ILE A 17 6.61 -34.99 0.93
N ALA A 18 7.67 -35.61 1.46
CA ALA A 18 8.75 -34.91 2.12
C ALA A 18 9.72 -34.33 1.07
N PHE A 19 9.88 -33.01 1.05
CA PHE A 19 10.93 -32.34 0.30
C PHE A 19 12.22 -32.28 1.14
N PRO A 20 13.39 -32.66 0.61
CA PRO A 20 14.64 -32.42 1.31
C PRO A 20 15.04 -30.94 1.21
N LEU A 21 15.03 -30.26 2.35
CA LEU A 21 15.71 -28.98 2.55
C LEU A 21 17.22 -29.19 2.41
N VAL A 22 17.78 -28.80 1.27
CA VAL A 22 19.23 -28.66 1.11
C VAL A 22 19.64 -27.30 1.69
N SER A 23 20.08 -27.32 2.94
CA SER A 23 20.74 -26.18 3.58
C SER A 23 22.13 -25.98 2.98
N ARG A 24 22.38 -24.83 2.37
CA ARG A 24 23.74 -24.31 2.16
C ARG A 24 23.90 -22.96 2.86
N PRO A 25 24.91 -22.79 3.73
CA PRO A 25 25.19 -21.51 4.35
C PRO A 25 25.97 -20.64 3.36
N LEU A 26 25.43 -19.47 3.03
CA LEU A 26 26.23 -18.39 2.45
C LEU A 26 26.76 -17.53 3.61
N TYR A 27 28.04 -17.74 3.89
CA TYR A 27 28.89 -16.80 4.61
C TYR A 27 28.86 -15.45 3.88
N SER A 28 28.31 -14.43 4.52
CA SER A 28 28.50 -13.03 4.12
C SER A 28 29.34 -12.33 5.18
N SER A 29 30.57 -12.04 4.77
CA SER A 29 31.63 -11.36 5.49
C SER A 29 31.16 -10.04 6.08
N GLY A 30 31.18 -9.91 7.41
CA GLY A 30 31.09 -8.63 8.08
C GLY A 30 32.35 -7.82 7.81
N VAL A 31 32.22 -6.71 7.07
CA VAL A 31 33.26 -5.69 6.98
C VAL A 31 33.21 -4.85 8.26
N ARG A 32 34.14 -5.11 9.17
CA ARG A 32 34.49 -4.17 10.24
C ARG A 32 35.37 -3.09 9.62
N CYS A 33 34.89 -1.85 9.56
CA CYS A 33 35.77 -0.70 9.33
C CYS A 33 36.53 -0.42 10.64
N CYS A 34 37.81 -0.80 10.66
CA CYS A 34 38.75 -0.31 11.65
C CYS A 34 39.06 1.16 11.35
N ALA A 35 39.03 1.99 12.40
CA ALA A 35 39.59 3.32 12.39
C ALA A 35 41.10 3.25 12.09
N GLY A 36 41.54 3.91 11.02
CA GLY A 36 42.95 3.99 10.67
C GLY A 36 43.22 4.93 9.50
N LYS A 37 43.86 6.06 9.81
CA LYS A 37 44.59 7.00 8.95
C LYS A 37 43.82 7.63 7.76
N LEU A 38 43.54 8.91 7.94
CA LEU A 38 43.45 9.91 6.88
C LEU A 38 44.77 9.92 6.11
N ASP A 39 44.75 9.46 4.87
CA ASP A 39 45.34 10.10 3.69
C ASP A 39 44.97 9.22 2.50
N GLU A 40 44.60 9.83 1.37
CA GLU A 40 44.12 9.20 0.12
C GLU A 40 42.61 8.96 0.02
N CYS A 41 41.86 10.03 -0.24
CA CYS A 41 40.56 9.94 -0.90
C CYS A 41 40.36 11.15 -1.82
N THR A 42 41.17 11.23 -2.87
CA THR A 42 40.89 12.06 -4.05
C THR A 42 40.50 11.12 -5.19
N THR A 43 39.23 11.18 -5.61
CA THR A 43 38.76 11.33 -7.00
C THR A 43 37.27 10.97 -7.06
N THR A 44 36.51 11.75 -7.85
CA THR A 44 35.09 11.59 -8.26
C THR A 44 33.99 12.01 -7.27
N CYS A 45 33.65 13.30 -7.31
CA CYS A 45 32.30 13.78 -7.01
C CYS A 45 32.03 15.06 -7.82
N PRO A 46 31.12 15.08 -8.82
CA PRO A 46 30.76 16.31 -9.49
C PRO A 46 29.53 16.97 -8.83
N ARG A 47 29.69 18.27 -8.58
CA ARG A 47 28.65 19.30 -8.39
C ARG A 47 27.77 19.24 -7.14
N ALA A 48 28.17 20.03 -6.13
CA ALA A 48 27.24 20.92 -5.44
C ALA A 48 27.95 22.25 -5.17
N ALA A 49 27.28 23.34 -5.53
CA ALA A 49 27.79 24.70 -5.48
C ALA A 49 27.79 25.28 -4.06
N ALA A 50 28.89 25.93 -3.73
CA ALA A 50 29.05 27.12 -2.90
C ALA A 50 27.97 27.47 -1.85
N ILE A 51 28.27 27.26 -0.56
CA ILE A 51 27.92 28.19 0.53
C ILE A 51 29.08 28.27 1.54
N ALA A 52 29.57 29.51 1.70
CA ALA A 52 30.42 30.11 2.73
C ALA A 52 31.08 29.23 3.82
N THR A 53 32.42 29.20 3.78
CA THR A 53 33.29 28.86 4.91
C THR A 53 33.30 29.96 5.98
N LYS A 54 32.86 29.63 7.20
CA LYS A 54 33.26 30.35 8.42
C LYS A 54 33.97 29.36 9.35
N VAL A 55 35.29 29.51 9.43
CA VAL A 55 36.19 28.70 10.26
C VAL A 55 35.98 29.09 11.73
N TRP A 56 35.67 28.11 12.58
CA TRP A 56 35.75 28.21 14.03
C TRP A 56 36.93 27.35 14.54
N PRO A 57 37.67 27.80 15.57
CA PRO A 57 38.87 27.11 16.03
C PRO A 57 38.55 25.82 16.78
N HIS A 58 39.42 24.83 16.56
CA HIS A 58 39.45 23.52 17.24
C HIS A 58 39.47 23.67 18.77
N SER A 59 38.52 23.00 19.43
CA SER A 59 38.70 22.49 20.78
C SER A 59 38.57 20.96 20.73
N SER A 60 39.63 20.29 21.18
CA SER A 60 39.69 18.84 21.34
C SER A 60 38.78 18.43 22.50
N GLY A 61 37.57 17.99 22.17
CA GLY A 61 36.59 17.40 23.09
C GLY A 61 36.00 16.15 22.48
N LEU A 62 35.95 15.08 23.28
CA LEU A 62 35.44 13.75 22.96
C LEU A 62 34.06 13.80 22.27
N CYS A 63 33.90 13.04 21.18
CA CYS A 63 32.61 12.90 20.48
C CYS A 63 31.62 12.08 21.35
N PRO A 64 30.42 12.61 21.69
CA PRO A 64 29.34 11.77 22.17
C PRO A 64 28.63 11.05 21.00
N GLU A 65 27.99 9.94 21.33
CA GLU A 65 27.29 8.99 20.46
C GLU A 65 26.36 9.61 19.38
N PRO A 66 26.16 8.93 18.23
CA PRO A 66 25.47 9.49 17.07
C PRO A 66 23.93 9.65 17.16
N ASP A 67 23.27 9.31 18.27
CA ASP A 67 21.80 9.17 18.27
C ASP A 67 20.99 10.36 18.83
N LYS A 68 21.59 11.55 18.99
CA LYS A 68 20.86 12.74 19.46
C LYS A 68 21.27 14.03 18.74
N CYS A 69 21.00 14.11 17.44
CA CYS A 69 20.90 15.41 16.77
C CYS A 69 19.47 15.97 16.93
N LEU A 70 19.22 16.61 18.07
CA LEU A 70 18.05 17.48 18.23
C LEU A 70 18.30 18.78 17.44
N TRP A 71 17.51 19.01 16.41
CA TRP A 71 17.46 20.30 15.72
C TRP A 71 16.84 21.34 16.66
N TYR A 72 17.67 22.18 17.28
CA TYR A 72 17.20 23.42 17.89
C TYR A 72 17.09 24.49 16.80
N ALA A 73 15.87 24.88 16.46
CA ALA A 73 15.62 26.09 15.69
C ALA A 73 15.95 27.30 16.59
N ALA A 74 16.97 28.08 16.20
CA ALA A 74 17.25 29.36 16.82
C ALA A 74 16.13 30.34 16.42
N ILE A 75 15.30 30.73 17.39
CA ILE A 75 14.35 31.84 17.23
C ILE A 75 15.15 33.12 17.41
N ASP A 76 15.39 33.84 16.32
CA ASP A 76 15.96 35.18 16.34
C ASP A 76 14.88 36.17 16.82
N ILE A 77 14.97 36.57 18.09
CA ILE A 77 14.12 37.63 18.67
C ILE A 77 14.86 38.96 18.51
N SER A 78 15.05 39.40 17.26
CA SER A 78 15.49 40.76 16.98
C SER A 78 14.27 41.71 16.98
N ASN A 79 14.10 42.35 18.13
CA ASN A 79 13.25 43.50 18.45
C ASN A 79 12.90 44.42 17.24
N PRO A 80 11.62 44.53 16.83
CA PRO A 80 11.17 45.66 16.04
C PRO A 80 10.76 46.82 16.98
N SER A 81 11.51 47.90 16.88
CA SER A 81 11.25 49.21 17.49
C SER A 81 9.85 49.73 17.12
N LEU A 82 8.96 49.74 18.11
CA LEU A 82 7.62 50.32 18.01
C LEU A 82 7.72 51.86 17.91
N THR A 83 7.59 52.39 16.69
CA THR A 83 7.35 53.81 16.45
C THR A 83 5.85 54.09 16.55
N ARG A 84 5.47 54.78 17.63
CA ARG A 84 4.09 55.20 17.91
C ARG A 84 3.73 56.41 17.03
N SER A 85 3.15 56.13 15.86
CA SER A 85 2.61 57.17 14.97
C SER A 85 1.16 57.49 15.37
N SER A 86 0.92 58.70 15.87
CA SER A 86 -0.42 59.20 16.19
C SER A 86 -1.11 59.69 14.92
N ILE A 87 -1.97 58.86 14.33
CA ILE A 87 -2.78 59.24 13.17
C ILE A 87 -4.17 59.71 13.66
N ALA A 88 -4.50 60.91 13.24
CA ALA A 88 -5.73 61.63 13.51
C ALA A 88 -6.97 60.95 12.90
N GLY A 89 -8.04 60.87 13.72
CA GLY A 89 -9.44 61.13 13.35
C GLY A 89 -9.98 60.69 11.99
N GLY A 90 -9.81 59.42 11.60
CA GLY A 90 -10.55 58.82 10.48
C GLY A 90 -11.89 58.23 10.93
N LYS A 91 -13.01 58.66 10.31
CA LYS A 91 -14.35 58.09 10.53
C LYS A 91 -14.31 56.58 10.23
N ARG A 92 -14.58 55.75 11.25
CA ARG A 92 -14.66 54.28 11.14
C ARG A 92 -15.83 53.92 10.22
N LEU A 93 -15.54 53.60 8.96
CA LEU A 93 -16.46 52.88 8.10
C LEU A 93 -16.67 51.49 8.72
N ALA A 94 -17.93 51.11 8.92
CA ALA A 94 -18.28 49.81 9.47
C ALA A 94 -17.67 48.71 8.58
N SER A 95 -16.79 47.89 9.15
CA SER A 95 -16.24 46.74 8.46
C SER A 95 -17.39 45.83 8.02
N PRO A 96 -17.43 45.40 6.75
CA PRO A 96 -18.42 44.44 6.29
C PRO A 96 -18.33 43.17 7.14
N SER A 97 -19.47 42.72 7.67
CA SER A 97 -19.55 41.49 8.45
C SER A 97 -18.95 40.33 7.65
N PRO A 98 -18.08 39.50 8.26
CA PRO A 98 -17.55 38.32 7.59
C PRO A 98 -18.73 37.44 7.15
N SER A 99 -18.84 37.22 5.84
CA SER A 99 -19.86 36.32 5.30
C SER A 99 -19.61 34.91 5.86
N PRO A 100 -20.66 34.16 6.24
CA PRO A 100 -20.52 32.83 6.78
C PRO A 100 -19.78 31.94 5.78
N SER A 101 -18.63 31.41 6.18
CA SER A 101 -17.89 30.44 5.37
C SER A 101 -18.75 29.19 5.19
N PRO A 102 -18.84 28.63 3.96
CA PRO A 102 -19.59 27.40 3.72
C PRO A 102 -19.03 26.27 4.61
N SER A 103 -19.92 25.64 5.38
CA SER A 103 -19.57 24.46 6.19
C SER A 103 -19.06 23.34 5.27
N PRO A 104 -17.95 22.66 5.60
CA PRO A 104 -17.42 21.60 4.76
C PRO A 104 -18.46 20.50 4.56
N SER A 105 -18.74 20.17 3.29
CA SER A 105 -19.68 19.12 2.95
C SER A 105 -19.27 17.79 3.61
N PRO A 106 -20.21 17.04 4.20
CA PRO A 106 -19.90 15.83 4.94
C PRO A 106 -19.37 14.72 4.02
N TRP A 107 -18.45 13.91 4.55
CA TRP A 107 -17.96 12.71 3.89
C TRP A 107 -19.08 11.68 3.75
N GLN A 108 -19.10 10.94 2.64
CA GLN A 108 -20.10 9.90 2.40
C GLN A 108 -19.55 8.55 2.80
N LYS A 109 -20.25 7.85 3.70
CA LYS A 109 -19.89 6.49 4.12
C LYS A 109 -20.55 5.47 3.20
N HIS A 110 -19.77 4.50 2.74
CA HIS A 110 -20.22 3.36 1.96
C HIS A 110 -19.93 2.06 2.72
N SER A 111 -20.81 1.09 2.54
CA SER A 111 -20.69 -0.26 3.09
C SER A 111 -21.30 -1.27 2.11
N GLY A 112 -20.73 -2.47 2.04
CA GLY A 112 -21.14 -3.45 1.05
C GLY A 112 -20.26 -4.68 1.02
N ARG A 113 -20.36 -5.44 -0.06
CA ARG A 113 -19.47 -6.54 -0.45
C ARG A 113 -18.68 -6.15 -1.68
N ILE A 114 -17.50 -6.72 -1.87
CA ILE A 114 -16.73 -6.52 -3.11
C ILE A 114 -17.05 -7.67 -4.06
N GLN A 115 -17.76 -7.36 -5.14
CA GLN A 115 -18.00 -8.26 -6.25
C GLN A 115 -16.82 -8.22 -7.22
N VAL A 116 -16.35 -9.39 -7.64
CA VAL A 116 -15.32 -9.56 -8.67
C VAL A 116 -16.02 -9.79 -10.00
N VAL A 117 -15.70 -8.97 -11.00
CA VAL A 117 -16.35 -8.97 -12.31
C VAL A 117 -15.29 -9.21 -13.39
N SER A 118 -15.59 -10.07 -14.36
CA SER A 118 -14.70 -10.36 -15.50
C SER A 118 -14.55 -9.14 -16.43
N SER A 119 -13.58 -9.18 -17.33
CA SER A 119 -13.42 -8.16 -18.38
C SER A 119 -14.64 -8.03 -19.29
N ASP A 120 -15.44 -9.08 -19.42
CA ASP A 120 -16.65 -9.10 -20.24
C ASP A 120 -17.88 -8.54 -19.49
N GLY A 121 -17.72 -8.19 -18.20
CA GLY A 121 -18.78 -7.66 -17.35
C GLY A 121 -19.56 -8.72 -16.57
N ASP A 122 -19.17 -10.00 -16.67
CA ASP A 122 -19.84 -11.09 -15.97
C ASP A 122 -19.37 -11.20 -14.51
N PRO A 123 -20.29 -11.34 -13.54
CA PRO A 123 -19.93 -11.51 -12.15
C PRO A 123 -19.28 -12.89 -11.93
N LEU A 124 -18.06 -12.90 -11.38
CA LEU A 124 -17.34 -14.13 -11.02
C LEU A 124 -17.66 -14.59 -9.60
N GLY A 125 -18.06 -13.67 -8.72
CA GLY A 125 -18.41 -13.92 -7.33
C GLY A 125 -18.06 -12.73 -6.44
N TYR A 126 -17.87 -12.97 -5.14
CA TYR A 126 -17.46 -11.95 -4.17
C TYR A 126 -16.06 -12.24 -3.62
N LEU A 127 -15.38 -11.24 -3.06
CA LEU A 127 -14.11 -11.46 -2.37
C LEU A 127 -14.28 -12.41 -1.19
N ARG A 128 -13.34 -13.36 -1.09
CA ARG A 128 -13.31 -14.37 -0.04
C ARG A 128 -12.85 -13.81 1.30
N ASN A 129 -13.54 -14.21 2.37
CA ASN A 129 -13.21 -13.90 3.75
C ASN A 129 -12.77 -15.18 4.49
N TRP A 130 -11.46 -15.41 4.60
CA TRP A 130 -10.91 -16.74 4.89
C TRP A 130 -10.17 -16.82 6.24
N GLU A 131 -10.66 -17.67 7.15
CA GLU A 131 -10.13 -17.85 8.53
C GLU A 131 -8.63 -18.12 8.61
N THR A 132 -8.14 -18.99 7.73
CA THR A 132 -6.78 -19.52 7.84
C THR A 132 -5.78 -18.79 6.96
N GLY A 133 -6.15 -17.65 6.37
CA GLY A 133 -5.30 -16.95 5.39
C GLY A 133 -5.59 -15.46 5.27
N SER A 134 -4.87 -14.81 4.35
CA SER A 134 -5.14 -13.43 3.95
C SER A 134 -6.36 -13.35 3.02
N VAL A 135 -6.96 -12.16 2.94
CA VAL A 135 -8.01 -11.87 1.95
C VAL A 135 -7.44 -12.06 0.55
N ASN A 136 -7.87 -13.12 -0.14
CA ASN A 136 -7.46 -13.40 -1.49
C ASN A 136 -8.47 -14.33 -2.18
N GLY A 137 -8.65 -14.15 -3.48
CA GLY A 137 -9.52 -14.99 -4.30
C GLY A 137 -10.99 -14.65 -4.25
N VAL A 138 -11.74 -15.38 -5.08
CA VAL A 138 -13.20 -15.34 -5.19
C VAL A 138 -13.80 -16.37 -4.24
N ASN A 139 -14.91 -16.01 -3.62
CA ASN A 139 -15.65 -16.86 -2.71
C ASN A 139 -16.56 -17.84 -3.48
N PHE A 140 -16.44 -19.12 -3.14
CA PHE A 140 -17.32 -20.19 -3.63
C PHE A 140 -18.07 -20.91 -2.49
N ASP A 141 -17.83 -20.50 -1.24
CA ASP A 141 -18.29 -21.20 -0.02
C ASP A 141 -19.65 -20.64 0.50
N GLY A 142 -20.26 -19.67 -0.21
CA GLY A 142 -21.58 -19.10 0.09
C GLY A 142 -21.54 -17.76 0.85
N ALA A 143 -22.70 -17.15 1.07
CA ALA A 143 -22.80 -15.75 1.53
C ALA A 143 -22.11 -15.46 2.88
N ASP A 144 -22.06 -16.43 3.79
CA ASP A 144 -21.48 -16.26 5.13
C ASP A 144 -19.94 -16.11 5.12
N THR A 145 -19.30 -16.39 3.99
CA THR A 145 -17.84 -16.31 3.78
C THR A 145 -17.44 -15.18 2.83
N GLU A 146 -18.37 -14.27 2.54
CA GLU A 146 -18.12 -13.07 1.74
C GLU A 146 -17.52 -11.95 2.59
N LEU A 147 -16.57 -11.21 2.02
CA LEU A 147 -15.97 -10.06 2.69
C LEU A 147 -16.91 -8.85 2.65
N HIS A 148 -17.29 -8.35 3.82
CA HIS A 148 -17.99 -7.09 4.01
C HIS A 148 -16.97 -5.99 4.26
N VAL A 149 -17.21 -4.83 3.65
CA VAL A 149 -16.30 -3.69 3.72
C VAL A 149 -17.02 -2.39 4.02
N SER A 150 -16.25 -1.40 4.50
CA SER A 150 -16.69 -0.02 4.62
C SER A 150 -15.56 0.96 4.32
N PHE A 151 -15.91 2.11 3.75
CA PHE A 151 -15.00 3.22 3.49
C PHE A 151 -15.75 4.54 3.45
N THR A 152 -15.01 5.65 3.46
CA THR A 152 -15.57 7.01 3.34
C THR A 152 -14.98 7.72 2.14
N VAL A 153 -15.85 8.34 1.34
CA VAL A 153 -15.49 9.07 0.12
C VAL A 153 -15.61 10.56 0.38
N PRO A 154 -14.62 11.38 -0.01
CA PRO A 154 -14.74 12.84 0.03
C PRO A 154 -15.92 13.31 -0.83
N HIS A 155 -16.59 14.40 -0.42
CA HIS A 155 -17.73 14.93 -1.19
C HIS A 155 -17.39 15.29 -2.65
N SER A 156 -16.12 15.61 -2.93
CA SER A 156 -15.64 15.83 -4.29
C SER A 156 -15.72 14.58 -5.19
N GLY A 157 -15.94 13.40 -4.61
CA GLY A 157 -15.80 12.10 -5.27
C GLY A 157 -14.36 11.79 -5.68
N LYS A 158 -13.39 12.63 -5.26
CA LYS A 158 -11.99 12.55 -5.68
C LYS A 158 -11.10 12.34 -4.47
N GLY A 159 -10.22 11.35 -4.56
CA GLY A 159 -9.22 11.05 -3.55
C GLY A 159 -9.00 9.55 -3.42
N MET A 160 -7.83 9.18 -2.92
CA MET A 160 -7.57 7.79 -2.54
C MET A 160 -8.26 7.48 -1.22
N LEU A 161 -8.74 6.25 -1.09
CA LEU A 161 -9.39 5.73 0.11
C LEU A 161 -8.75 4.42 0.56
N SER A 162 -8.94 4.11 1.84
CA SER A 162 -8.66 2.78 2.38
C SER A 162 -9.98 2.04 2.61
N ILE A 163 -9.99 0.76 2.26
CA ILE A 163 -11.13 -0.13 2.44
C ILE A 163 -10.92 -0.92 3.73
N LEU A 164 -11.84 -0.80 4.67
CA LEU A 164 -11.82 -1.53 5.94
C LEU A 164 -12.72 -2.76 5.85
N ALA A 165 -12.22 -3.94 6.20
CA ALA A 165 -13.03 -5.13 6.41
C ALA A 165 -13.88 -4.98 7.69
N THR A 166 -15.20 -5.23 7.59
CA THR A 166 -16.14 -5.07 8.71
C THR A 166 -16.62 -6.37 9.33
N ASN A 167 -16.36 -7.51 8.67
CA ASN A 167 -16.61 -8.85 9.19
C ASN A 167 -15.35 -9.74 9.09
N PRO A 168 -14.13 -9.25 9.42
CA PRO A 168 -12.91 -10.00 9.13
C PRO A 168 -12.94 -11.36 9.81
N ASN A 169 -12.84 -12.41 9.01
CA ASN A 169 -12.57 -13.77 9.46
C ASN A 169 -11.11 -14.07 9.15
N PHE A 170 -10.19 -13.19 9.54
CA PHE A 170 -8.75 -13.35 9.37
C PHE A 170 -8.07 -12.48 10.44
N ALA A 171 -6.80 -12.76 10.74
CA ALA A 171 -6.07 -11.99 11.74
C ALA A 171 -5.81 -10.55 11.26
N ALA A 172 -5.72 -9.61 12.20
CA ALA A 172 -5.30 -8.24 11.91
C ALA A 172 -3.97 -8.23 11.12
N PRO A 173 -3.77 -7.24 10.23
CA PRO A 173 -4.55 -6.01 10.06
C PRO A 173 -5.80 -6.17 9.18
N TYR A 174 -6.72 -5.18 9.20
CA TYR A 174 -8.06 -5.27 8.59
C TYR A 174 -8.33 -4.35 7.38
N TYR A 175 -7.32 -3.62 6.90
CA TYR A 175 -7.48 -2.88 5.65
C TYR A 175 -7.14 -3.78 4.46
N ILE A 176 -7.76 -3.52 3.32
CA ILE A 176 -7.52 -4.25 2.08
C ILE A 176 -6.58 -3.45 1.18
N GLY A 177 -5.55 -4.10 0.65
CA GLY A 177 -4.51 -3.43 -0.12
C GLY A 177 -3.43 -4.37 -0.64
N THR A 178 -2.18 -3.93 -0.59
CA THR A 178 -1.04 -4.62 -1.20
C THR A 178 0.11 -4.88 -0.23
N THR A 179 0.75 -6.04 -0.36
CA THR A 179 1.98 -6.40 0.37
C THR A 179 3.13 -6.69 -0.61
N SER A 180 3.83 -5.66 -1.08
CA SER A 180 4.99 -5.83 -1.97
C SER A 180 5.80 -4.54 -2.11
N ASN A 181 7.10 -4.69 -2.36
CA ASN A 181 8.03 -3.64 -2.75
C ASN A 181 8.46 -3.76 -4.22
N ALA A 182 7.71 -4.49 -5.03
CA ALA A 182 8.06 -4.69 -6.43
C ALA A 182 7.61 -3.50 -7.31
N THR A 183 8.23 -3.35 -8.47
CA THR A 183 7.88 -2.29 -9.42
C THR A 183 6.95 -2.83 -10.51
N LEU A 184 5.81 -2.18 -10.70
CA LEU A 184 4.92 -2.38 -11.84
C LEU A 184 5.30 -1.42 -12.96
N ALA A 185 5.59 -1.96 -14.14
CA ALA A 185 5.84 -1.19 -15.35
C ALA A 185 5.41 -1.98 -16.60
N PRO A 186 5.12 -1.30 -17.74
CA PRO A 186 4.83 -1.95 -19.01
C PRO A 186 5.94 -2.94 -19.42
N GLY A 187 5.56 -4.09 -19.94
CA GLY A 187 6.49 -5.14 -20.37
C GLY A 187 7.13 -5.96 -19.24
N LEU A 188 6.84 -5.68 -17.96
CA LEU A 188 7.34 -6.48 -16.83
C LEU A 188 6.28 -7.49 -16.35
N PRO A 189 6.63 -8.77 -16.12
CA PRO A 189 5.72 -9.78 -15.58
C PRO A 189 5.59 -9.71 -14.04
N THR A 190 5.88 -8.55 -13.45
CA THR A 190 5.92 -8.37 -11.99
C THR A 190 4.50 -8.42 -11.41
N ILE A 191 4.36 -9.10 -10.27
CA ILE A 191 3.12 -9.12 -9.48
C ILE A 191 3.28 -8.33 -8.18
N ILE A 192 2.17 -7.75 -7.73
CA ILE A 192 2.00 -7.20 -6.38
C ILE A 192 0.94 -8.04 -5.69
N GLN A 193 1.26 -8.57 -4.51
CA GLN A 193 0.32 -9.39 -3.76
C GLN A 193 -0.84 -8.54 -3.24
N PHE A 194 -2.06 -9.06 -3.40
CA PHE A 194 -3.27 -8.53 -2.81
C PHE A 194 -3.54 -9.23 -1.47
N GLY A 195 -3.89 -8.46 -0.45
CA GLY A 195 -4.10 -8.98 0.88
C GLY A 195 -4.63 -7.97 1.88
N ASN A 196 -4.56 -8.36 3.16
CA ASN A 196 -4.87 -7.50 4.28
C ASN A 196 -3.60 -6.82 4.82
N VAL A 197 -3.68 -5.51 5.09
CA VAL A 197 -2.53 -4.62 5.31
C VAL A 197 -2.79 -3.61 6.43
N GLU A 198 -1.72 -3.04 6.97
CA GLU A 198 -1.81 -1.89 7.87
C GLU A 198 -2.33 -0.65 7.14
N LYS A 199 -2.89 0.30 7.91
CA LYS A 199 -3.33 1.57 7.33
C LYS A 199 -2.14 2.42 6.92
N THR A 200 -2.09 2.84 5.66
CA THR A 200 -1.03 3.71 5.14
C THR A 200 -1.54 5.08 4.67
N PRO A 201 -0.66 6.08 4.56
CA PRO A 201 -0.99 7.37 3.93
C PRO A 201 -1.39 7.20 2.46
N SER A 202 -2.28 8.07 1.97
CA SER A 202 -2.64 8.14 0.55
C SER A 202 -1.45 8.62 -0.30
N LEU A 203 -1.28 8.05 -1.50
CA LEU A 203 -0.27 8.47 -2.49
C LEU A 203 1.18 8.36 -1.97
N SER A 204 1.43 7.62 -0.90
CA SER A 204 2.80 7.30 -0.50
C SER A 204 3.31 6.11 -1.31
N PRO A 205 4.62 5.98 -1.53
CA PRO A 205 5.22 4.69 -1.87
C PRO A 205 4.91 3.62 -0.80
N PRO A 206 5.24 2.34 -1.05
CA PRO A 206 5.02 1.25 -0.11
C PRO A 206 5.66 1.53 1.25
N VAL A 207 4.88 1.42 2.32
CA VAL A 207 5.32 1.73 3.68
C VAL A 207 5.90 0.49 4.34
N PRO A 208 7.12 0.53 4.89
CA PRO A 208 7.71 -0.62 5.58
C PRO A 208 6.84 -1.15 6.72
N ASN A 209 6.59 -2.47 6.72
CA ASN A 209 5.90 -3.21 7.77
C ASN A 209 6.65 -4.54 8.01
N GLY A 210 7.53 -4.57 9.01
CA GLY A 210 8.39 -5.74 9.26
C GLY A 210 9.33 -6.04 8.07
N ASN A 211 9.19 -7.23 7.49
CA ASN A 211 9.99 -7.70 6.35
C ASN A 211 9.32 -7.43 4.98
N GLN A 212 8.18 -6.75 4.97
CA GLN A 212 7.42 -6.41 3.77
C GLN A 212 7.10 -4.92 3.75
N THR A 213 6.40 -4.49 2.71
CA THR A 213 5.84 -3.14 2.62
C THR A 213 4.36 -3.24 2.33
N ASP A 214 3.59 -2.37 2.98
CA ASP A 214 2.13 -2.34 2.91
C ASP A 214 1.67 -1.06 2.19
N GLU A 215 0.53 -1.14 1.50
CA GLU A 215 -0.27 0.02 1.11
C GLU A 215 -1.77 -0.28 1.19
N SER A 216 -2.52 0.56 1.90
CA SER A 216 -3.98 0.44 2.02
C SER A 216 -4.75 1.55 1.32
N ALA A 217 -4.14 2.74 1.14
CA ALA A 217 -4.79 3.92 0.58
C ALA A 217 -4.56 4.03 -0.94
N ILE A 218 -4.90 2.94 -1.65
CA ILE A 218 -4.67 2.76 -3.09
C ILE A 218 -5.96 2.77 -3.91
N TRP A 219 -7.12 2.96 -3.28
CA TRP A 219 -8.40 2.77 -3.94
C TRP A 219 -9.06 4.08 -4.35
N THR A 220 -9.81 4.06 -5.44
CA THR A 220 -10.80 5.09 -5.79
C THR A 220 -12.16 4.43 -6.00
N TYR A 221 -13.24 5.19 -5.82
CA TYR A 221 -14.60 4.69 -5.96
C TYR A 221 -15.41 5.54 -6.93
N ASN A 222 -16.03 4.89 -7.92
CA ASN A 222 -16.98 5.53 -8.81
C ASN A 222 -18.41 5.25 -8.31
N PRO A 223 -19.13 6.24 -7.75
CA PRO A 223 -20.48 6.04 -7.23
C PRO A 223 -21.55 5.78 -8.30
N THR A 224 -21.23 5.97 -9.59
CA THR A 224 -22.17 5.72 -10.70
C THR A 224 -22.16 4.25 -11.11
N THR A 225 -20.98 3.63 -11.16
CA THR A 225 -20.78 2.23 -11.58
C THR A 225 -20.53 1.28 -10.40
N ASN A 226 -20.42 1.84 -9.19
CA ASN A 226 -19.93 1.19 -7.99
C ASN A 226 -18.52 0.57 -8.13
N GLU A 227 -17.76 0.94 -9.15
CA GLU A 227 -16.43 0.39 -9.40
C GLU A 227 -15.41 0.88 -8.37
N LEU A 228 -14.60 -0.05 -7.87
CA LEU A 228 -13.42 0.19 -7.05
C LEU A 228 -12.18 -0.04 -7.91
N LYS A 229 -11.40 1.02 -8.10
CA LYS A 229 -10.18 0.98 -8.92
C LYS A 229 -8.94 1.16 -8.05
N ALA A 230 -7.98 0.26 -8.21
CA ALA A 230 -6.69 0.28 -7.53
C ALA A 230 -5.67 1.18 -8.26
N HIS A 231 -4.79 1.81 -7.49
CA HIS A 231 -3.71 2.68 -7.93
C HIS A 231 -2.47 2.41 -7.08
N TYR A 232 -1.50 1.69 -7.63
CA TYR A 232 -0.25 1.36 -6.96
C TYR A 232 0.81 2.46 -7.21
N VAL A 233 1.52 2.84 -6.16
CA VAL A 233 2.69 3.72 -6.26
C VAL A 233 3.93 2.85 -6.14
N ASN A 234 4.78 2.87 -7.16
CA ASN A 234 6.04 2.13 -7.13
C ASN A 234 6.95 2.63 -6.01
N PRO A 235 7.95 1.83 -5.57
CA PRO A 235 8.93 2.24 -4.56
C PRO A 235 9.68 3.55 -4.87
N ASP A 236 9.82 3.91 -6.15
CA ASP A 236 10.45 5.15 -6.61
C ASP A 236 9.50 6.37 -6.61
N GLY A 237 8.23 6.18 -6.20
CA GLY A 237 7.20 7.21 -6.17
C GLY A 237 6.45 7.40 -7.48
N THR A 238 6.73 6.61 -8.52
CA THR A 238 5.99 6.68 -9.78
C THR A 238 4.64 5.97 -9.70
N PHE A 239 3.63 6.48 -10.41
CA PHE A 239 2.34 5.81 -10.51
C PHE A 239 2.38 4.71 -11.57
N ALA A 240 1.98 3.50 -11.19
CA ALA A 240 1.86 2.39 -12.12
C ALA A 240 0.47 2.33 -12.78
N ASN A 241 0.41 1.79 -13.99
CA ASN A 241 -0.88 1.37 -14.57
C ASN A 241 -1.29 0.04 -13.92
N THR A 242 -2.10 0.10 -12.86
CA THR A 242 -2.46 -1.07 -12.05
C THR A 242 -3.66 -1.80 -12.65
N THR A 243 -3.47 -3.08 -12.98
CA THR A 243 -4.54 -4.01 -13.37
C THR A 243 -4.76 -5.02 -12.25
N ILE A 244 -6.02 -5.24 -11.86
CA ILE A 244 -6.38 -6.34 -10.96
C ILE A 244 -6.47 -7.61 -11.81
N ALA A 245 -5.67 -8.61 -11.47
CA ALA A 245 -5.61 -9.87 -12.17
C ALA A 245 -6.17 -11.00 -11.30
N TYR A 246 -6.86 -11.95 -11.94
CA TYR A 246 -7.38 -13.15 -11.31
C TYR A 246 -6.87 -14.40 -12.01
N ASN A 247 -6.23 -15.28 -11.26
CA ASN A 247 -5.91 -16.63 -11.67
C ASN A 247 -6.96 -17.59 -11.08
N ILE A 248 -7.80 -18.15 -11.95
CA ILE A 248 -8.89 -19.03 -11.53
C ILE A 248 -8.40 -20.35 -10.92
N ARG A 249 -7.29 -20.89 -11.41
CA ARG A 249 -6.80 -22.21 -10.97
C ARG A 249 -6.34 -22.20 -9.52
N ASN A 250 -5.62 -21.15 -9.13
CA ASN A 250 -5.13 -20.97 -7.77
C ASN A 250 -6.12 -20.17 -6.91
N ASN A 251 -7.25 -19.76 -7.49
CA ASN A 251 -8.20 -18.82 -6.91
C ASN A 251 -7.48 -17.61 -6.28
N SER A 252 -6.62 -16.96 -7.06
CA SER A 252 -5.73 -15.91 -6.55
C SER A 252 -5.93 -14.59 -7.28
N ILE A 253 -6.01 -13.53 -6.50
CA ILE A 253 -6.07 -12.14 -6.93
C ILE A 253 -4.72 -11.49 -6.60
N PHE A 254 -4.22 -10.69 -7.53
CA PHE A 254 -3.00 -9.90 -7.42
C PHE A 254 -3.05 -8.72 -8.39
N PHE A 255 -2.07 -7.82 -8.32
CA PHE A 255 -1.97 -6.72 -9.28
C PHE A 255 -0.78 -6.89 -10.22
N VAL A 256 -0.94 -6.42 -11.45
CA VAL A 256 0.10 -6.38 -12.47
C VAL A 256 0.15 -5.03 -13.16
N GLY A 257 1.30 -4.68 -13.73
CA GLY A 257 1.47 -3.51 -14.58
C GLY A 257 1.10 -3.77 -16.04
N ASP A 258 1.20 -5.04 -16.45
CA ASP A 258 0.99 -5.50 -17.82
C ASP A 258 0.57 -6.98 -17.80
N ILE A 259 -0.71 -7.25 -18.07
CA ILE A 259 -1.28 -8.60 -18.03
C ILE A 259 -0.76 -9.48 -19.17
N GLU A 260 -0.42 -8.89 -20.32
CA GLU A 260 0.11 -9.62 -21.47
C GLU A 260 1.55 -10.05 -21.18
N ALA A 261 2.39 -9.16 -20.64
CA ALA A 261 3.75 -9.51 -20.23
C ALA A 261 3.75 -10.60 -19.15
N PHE A 262 2.86 -10.51 -18.16
CA PHE A 262 2.69 -11.55 -17.14
C PHE A 262 2.33 -12.91 -17.77
N ASN A 263 1.31 -12.96 -18.62
CA ASN A 263 0.85 -14.19 -19.26
C ASN A 263 1.88 -14.77 -20.25
N ASN A 264 2.64 -13.93 -20.96
CA ASN A 264 3.71 -14.38 -21.87
C ASN A 264 4.90 -14.97 -21.12
N ALA A 265 5.15 -14.54 -19.88
CA ALA A 265 6.18 -15.11 -19.01
C ALA A 265 5.74 -16.42 -18.34
N ALA A 266 4.45 -16.76 -18.37
CA ALA A 266 3.93 -17.99 -17.78
C ALA A 266 4.40 -19.23 -18.58
N THR A 267 5.00 -20.19 -17.90
CA THR A 267 5.49 -21.45 -18.50
C THR A 267 4.45 -22.56 -18.53
N SER A 268 3.30 -22.36 -17.87
CA SER A 268 2.16 -23.27 -17.88
C SER A 268 0.85 -22.49 -18.05
N PRO A 269 -0.11 -23.00 -18.84
CA PRO A 269 -1.44 -22.38 -19.00
C PRO A 269 -2.18 -22.23 -17.65
N ASP A 270 -1.79 -23.02 -16.66
CA ASP A 270 -2.34 -22.99 -15.31
C ASP A 270 -2.05 -21.69 -14.54
N TYR A 271 -1.01 -20.96 -14.94
CA TYR A 271 -0.61 -19.69 -14.32
C TYR A 271 -1.16 -18.48 -15.05
N LEU A 272 -1.91 -18.67 -16.15
CA LEU A 272 -2.55 -17.57 -16.84
C LEU A 272 -3.55 -16.87 -15.93
N ALA A 273 -3.61 -15.55 -16.05
CA ALA A 273 -4.56 -14.73 -15.33
C ALA A 273 -5.36 -13.86 -16.30
N SER A 274 -6.57 -13.50 -15.88
CA SER A 274 -7.44 -12.58 -16.61
C SER A 274 -7.61 -11.27 -15.83
N PRO A 275 -7.73 -10.13 -16.52
CA PRO A 275 -8.07 -8.88 -15.86
C PRO A 275 -9.49 -8.95 -15.29
N VAL A 276 -9.69 -8.38 -14.11
CA VAL A 276 -10.98 -8.27 -13.42
C VAL A 276 -11.19 -6.86 -12.90
N THR A 277 -12.44 -6.49 -12.63
CA THR A 277 -12.79 -5.26 -11.90
C THR A 277 -13.47 -5.59 -10.58
N PHE A 278 -13.37 -4.67 -9.64
CA PHE A 278 -14.05 -4.76 -8.35
C PHE A 278 -15.23 -3.80 -8.32
N HIS A 279 -16.37 -4.26 -7.82
CA HIS A 279 -17.56 -3.44 -7.67
C HIS A 279 -18.11 -3.57 -6.25
N LEU A 280 -18.58 -2.46 -5.68
CA LEU A 280 -19.30 -2.48 -4.42
C LEU A 280 -20.75 -2.93 -4.66
N ALA A 281 -21.09 -4.10 -4.12
CA ALA A 281 -22.46 -4.59 -4.06
C ALA A 281 -23.08 -4.26 -2.70
N THR A 282 -24.39 -4.04 -2.67
CA THR A 282 -25.13 -3.88 -1.41
C THR A 282 -25.08 -5.17 -0.58
N LEU A 283 -25.12 -5.03 0.74
CA LEU A 283 -25.27 -6.17 1.66
C LEU A 283 -26.61 -6.88 1.42
#